data_AF-A0A847CMR2-F1
#
_entry.id   AF-A0A847CMR2-F1
#
_cell.length_a   1.000
_cell.length_b   1.000
_cell.length_c   1.000
_cell.angle_alpha   90.00
_cell.angle_beta   90.00
_cell.angle_gamma   90.00
#
_symmetry.space_group_name_H-M   'P 1'
#
loop_
_entity.id
_entity.type
_entity.pdbx_description
1 polymer ?
#
loop_
_entity_poly.entity_id
_entity_poly.type
_entity_poly.pdbx_seq_one_letter_code
_entity_poly.pdbx_strand_id
1 'polypeptide(L)'
;KVALTGSGNIYYTTDGSEPTTSSKVYSSPLTIKKTTVLRVMSKESGKLKSKINTYSYIVNENHTLPVVSLAINPSDLSSLHAYAWTEGYAKKVNAELIEKDGTGFQINAGLKLFGGSTRGHSKKSYELKFKKMYGEATLEYQVFDDIDSAVFDSIVLRTGSQDDIVSEDEGTMIRDIVGTALVDEYTSVDVQAYRPVVLYLNGKYWGLYFIREKIDETLVGNHYNVKSTKSNTDLLRIDSQVKSGSLSKYNKMISFINNNSLSNNSNYNKIKEQINIENLCDFWIAETWTANNDIVNARYFSNPYVNNGKWHFIFYDLDYAFYNVDRNYYAFSTSTSGMTFNGYSTFLLRNLMKNSEFRKTYLDRLSYNLKNTWSTKVVLNKIDNVIEEIGTNEMKRNMERWNFSYSKWQDNVKQLKNYVKNRNKYMISHAKSYFNLSSSEVKKYFGDVE
;
A
#
# COMPACT_ATOMS: atom_id res chain seq x y z
N LYS A 1 0.56 19.79 -33.16
CA LYS A 1 -0.40 19.05 -34.02
C LYS A 1 0.03 17.60 -34.07
N VAL A 2 -0.89 16.65 -34.14
CA VAL A 2 -0.61 15.21 -34.24
C VAL A 2 -0.97 14.76 -35.64
N ALA A 3 0.01 14.23 -36.38
CA ALA A 3 -0.23 13.59 -37.67
C ALA A 3 -0.28 12.07 -37.46
N LEU A 4 -1.31 11.42 -38.01
CA LEU A 4 -1.48 9.97 -37.98
C LEU A 4 -1.20 9.40 -39.37
N THR A 5 -0.54 8.24 -39.40
CA THR A 5 -0.21 7.50 -40.62
C THR A 5 -0.58 6.03 -40.45
N GLY A 6 -1.06 5.40 -41.52
CA GLY A 6 -1.46 3.99 -41.50
C GLY A 6 -2.20 3.61 -42.79
N SER A 7 -2.34 2.31 -43.04
CA SER A 7 -3.06 1.79 -44.20
C SER A 7 -4.58 1.81 -44.00
N GLY A 8 -5.33 2.10 -45.05
CA GLY A 8 -6.79 2.18 -45.02
C GLY A 8 -7.32 3.42 -44.29
N ASN A 9 -8.59 3.37 -43.88
CA ASN A 9 -9.19 4.45 -43.10
C ASN A 9 -8.71 4.38 -41.65
N ILE A 10 -8.30 5.51 -41.09
CA ILE A 10 -7.90 5.65 -39.69
C ILE A 10 -9.07 6.23 -38.91
N TYR A 11 -9.48 5.56 -37.85
CA TYR A 11 -10.57 5.95 -36.95
C TYR A 11 -10.00 6.31 -35.58
N TYR A 12 -10.55 7.34 -34.95
CA TYR A 12 -10.04 7.81 -33.66
C TYR A 12 -11.13 8.28 -32.70
N THR A 13 -10.78 8.27 -31.41
CA THR A 13 -11.57 8.79 -30.29
C THR A 13 -10.65 9.60 -29.36
N THR A 14 -11.23 10.51 -28.58
CA THR A 14 -10.50 11.42 -27.67
C THR A 14 -11.07 11.42 -26.25
N ASP A 15 -11.98 10.49 -25.97
CA ASP A 15 -12.75 10.39 -24.72
C ASP A 15 -12.43 9.10 -23.93
N GLY A 16 -11.43 8.33 -24.38
CA GLY A 16 -11.02 7.05 -23.82
C GLY A 16 -11.72 5.82 -24.40
N SER A 17 -12.79 5.99 -25.18
CA SER A 17 -13.50 4.87 -25.81
C SER A 17 -12.68 4.17 -26.89
N GLU A 18 -12.84 2.87 -27.07
CA GLU A 18 -12.19 2.15 -28.17
C GLU A 18 -12.76 2.59 -29.54
N PRO A 19 -11.92 3.03 -30.50
CA PRO A 19 -12.40 3.44 -31.82
C PRO A 19 -12.98 2.24 -32.62
N THR A 20 -14.09 2.51 -33.31
CA THR A 20 -14.76 1.58 -34.23
C THR A 20 -14.87 2.21 -35.62
N THR A 21 -15.41 1.48 -36.59
CA THR A 21 -15.70 2.02 -37.93
C THR A 21 -16.81 3.09 -37.93
N SER A 22 -17.50 3.27 -36.81
CA SER A 22 -18.47 4.37 -36.60
C SER A 22 -17.86 5.59 -35.90
N SER A 23 -16.58 5.51 -35.50
CA SER A 23 -15.86 6.64 -34.91
C SER A 23 -15.42 7.66 -35.96
N LYS A 24 -14.83 8.77 -35.50
CA LYS A 24 -14.36 9.84 -36.41
C LYS A 24 -13.24 9.33 -37.30
N VAL A 25 -13.35 9.56 -38.61
CA VAL A 25 -12.29 9.27 -39.58
C VAL A 25 -11.26 10.39 -39.54
N TYR A 26 -9.98 10.04 -39.46
CA TYR A 26 -8.87 10.98 -39.55
C TYR A 26 -8.67 11.41 -41.02
N SER A 27 -8.78 12.71 -41.27
CA SER A 27 -8.62 13.32 -42.59
C SER A 27 -7.58 14.45 -42.63
N SER A 28 -7.18 14.97 -41.46
CA SER A 28 -6.18 16.03 -41.33
C SER A 28 -5.54 16.02 -39.94
N PRO A 29 -4.34 16.61 -39.76
CA PRO A 29 -3.65 16.61 -38.47
C PRO A 29 -4.49 17.17 -37.32
N LEU A 30 -4.52 16.45 -36.20
CA LEU A 30 -5.30 16.80 -35.01
C LEU A 30 -4.61 17.89 -34.21
N THR A 31 -5.37 18.87 -33.73
CA THR A 31 -4.86 19.92 -32.84
C THR A 31 -5.24 19.61 -31.40
N ILE A 32 -4.30 19.08 -30.63
CA ILE A 32 -4.45 18.81 -29.19
C ILE A 32 -4.01 20.05 -28.41
N LYS A 33 -4.96 20.74 -27.77
CA LYS A 33 -4.72 22.00 -27.01
C LYS A 33 -4.70 21.81 -25.50
N LYS A 34 -5.16 20.67 -25.02
CA LYS A 34 -5.27 20.31 -23.60
C LYS A 34 -5.00 18.83 -23.43
N THR A 35 -4.78 18.40 -22.19
CA THR A 35 -4.55 16.99 -21.86
C THR A 35 -5.63 16.11 -22.47
N THR A 36 -5.22 15.11 -23.27
CA THR A 36 -6.10 14.30 -24.10
C THR A 36 -5.53 12.89 -24.25
N VAL A 37 -6.41 11.90 -24.12
CA VAL A 37 -6.11 10.52 -24.51
C VAL A 37 -6.62 10.30 -25.92
N LEU A 38 -5.73 10.05 -26.88
CA LEU A 38 -6.06 9.75 -28.26
C LEU A 38 -5.99 8.24 -28.48
N ARG A 39 -7.07 7.61 -28.93
CA ARG A 39 -7.08 6.20 -29.31
C ARG A 39 -7.34 6.06 -30.79
N VAL A 40 -6.57 5.21 -31.45
CA VAL A 40 -6.52 5.10 -32.91
C VAL A 40 -6.59 3.65 -33.35
N MET A 41 -7.38 3.37 -34.39
CA MET A 41 -7.47 2.08 -35.06
C MET A 41 -7.58 2.31 -36.57
N SER A 42 -6.88 1.52 -37.38
CA SER A 42 -7.05 1.54 -38.83
C SER A 42 -7.79 0.31 -39.35
N LYS A 43 -8.55 0.51 -40.44
CA LYS A 43 -9.28 -0.54 -41.13
C LYS A 43 -9.14 -0.35 -42.64
N GLU A 44 -8.49 -1.32 -43.27
CA GLU A 44 -8.44 -1.45 -44.72
C GLU A 44 -9.62 -2.31 -45.20
N SER A 45 -10.09 -2.05 -46.43
CA SER A 45 -11.14 -2.86 -47.04
C SER A 45 -10.73 -4.32 -47.13
N GLY A 46 -11.63 -5.24 -46.78
CA GLY A 46 -11.36 -6.68 -46.79
C GLY A 46 -10.40 -7.23 -45.72
N LYS A 47 -9.79 -6.40 -44.87
CA LYS A 47 -8.83 -6.84 -43.84
C LYS A 47 -9.38 -6.70 -42.42
N LEU A 48 -8.80 -7.40 -41.44
CA LEU A 48 -9.13 -7.17 -40.02
C LEU A 48 -8.70 -5.76 -39.57
N LYS A 49 -9.34 -5.24 -38.52
CA LYS A 49 -8.93 -3.97 -37.91
C LYS A 49 -7.54 -4.12 -37.26
N SER A 50 -6.77 -3.03 -37.23
CA SER A 50 -5.51 -2.99 -36.49
C SER A 50 -5.74 -3.18 -34.98
N LYS A 51 -4.65 -3.44 -34.25
CA LYS A 51 -4.64 -3.18 -32.80
C LYS A 51 -4.95 -1.69 -32.55
N ILE A 52 -5.56 -1.40 -31.41
CA ILE A 52 -5.79 -0.03 -30.97
C ILE A 52 -4.49 0.49 -30.37
N ASN A 53 -4.00 1.61 -30.91
CA ASN A 53 -2.91 2.37 -30.30
C ASN A 53 -3.52 3.48 -29.45
N THR A 54 -2.98 3.71 -28.26
CA THR A 54 -3.40 4.76 -27.35
C THR A 54 -2.23 5.71 -27.12
N TYR A 55 -2.49 7.00 -27.07
CA TYR A 55 -1.49 8.02 -26.81
C TYR A 55 -2.03 9.00 -25.79
N SER A 56 -1.32 9.16 -24.67
CA SER A 56 -1.65 10.14 -23.65
C SER A 56 -0.84 11.42 -23.85
N TYR A 57 -1.51 12.51 -24.23
CA TYR A 57 -0.90 13.83 -24.33
C TYR A 57 -1.17 14.61 -23.05
N ILE A 58 -0.14 14.84 -22.25
CA ILE A 58 -0.20 15.70 -21.06
C ILE A 58 0.25 17.10 -21.46
N VAL A 59 -0.64 18.10 -21.42
CA VAL A 59 -0.41 19.40 -22.06
C VAL A 59 -0.56 20.54 -21.05
N ASN A 60 0.54 21.28 -20.83
CA ASN A 60 0.62 22.45 -19.94
C ASN A 60 0.30 22.17 -18.46
N GLU A 61 0.57 20.95 -17.98
CA GLU A 61 0.23 20.56 -16.60
C GLU A 61 1.41 20.66 -15.61
N ASN A 62 2.65 20.80 -16.10
CA ASN A 62 3.89 21.01 -15.34
C ASN A 62 4.04 20.12 -14.07
N HIS A 63 3.71 18.83 -14.18
CA HIS A 63 3.81 17.91 -13.05
C HIS A 63 5.25 17.68 -12.62
N THR A 64 5.46 17.64 -11.30
CA THR A 64 6.72 17.21 -10.67
C THR A 64 6.70 15.75 -10.24
N LEU A 65 5.61 15.04 -10.52
CA LEU A 65 5.44 13.61 -10.27
C LEU A 65 5.26 12.87 -11.60
N PRO A 66 5.59 11.57 -11.66
CA PRO A 66 5.20 10.72 -12.78
C PRO A 66 3.68 10.72 -12.97
N VAL A 67 3.26 10.53 -14.22
CA VAL A 67 1.84 10.53 -14.58
C VAL A 67 1.38 9.13 -14.93
N VAL A 68 0.33 8.65 -14.28
CA VAL A 68 -0.44 7.48 -14.73
C VAL A 68 -1.64 7.97 -15.53
N SER A 69 -1.73 7.59 -16.81
CA SER A 69 -2.87 7.87 -17.67
C SER A 69 -3.65 6.60 -17.98
N LEU A 70 -4.94 6.58 -17.65
CA LEU A 70 -5.83 5.46 -17.91
C LEU A 70 -6.84 5.82 -19.00
N ALA A 71 -6.88 4.99 -20.04
CA ALA A 71 -7.83 5.07 -21.14
C ALA A 71 -8.84 3.92 -21.07
N ILE A 72 -10.08 4.25 -20.73
CA ILE A 72 -11.18 3.30 -20.51
C ILE A 72 -12.45 3.79 -21.20
N ASN A 73 -13.28 2.88 -21.70
CA ASN A 73 -14.59 3.27 -22.24
C ASN A 73 -15.38 4.04 -21.17
N PRO A 74 -15.96 5.22 -21.47
CA PRO A 74 -16.69 5.99 -20.48
C PRO A 74 -17.84 5.23 -19.81
N SER A 75 -18.55 4.38 -20.54
CA SER A 75 -19.61 3.52 -19.98
C SER A 75 -19.06 2.46 -19.02
N ASP A 76 -17.89 1.88 -19.33
CA ASP A 76 -17.23 0.92 -18.44
C ASP A 76 -16.72 1.58 -17.16
N LEU A 77 -16.17 2.79 -17.24
CA LEU A 77 -15.76 3.57 -16.06
C LEU A 77 -16.96 3.91 -15.17
N SER A 78 -18.04 4.43 -15.76
CA SER A 78 -19.29 4.72 -15.04
C SER A 78 -19.86 3.46 -14.39
N SER A 79 -19.86 2.34 -15.11
CA SER A 79 -20.30 1.05 -14.58
C SER A 79 -19.42 0.57 -13.43
N LEU A 80 -18.09 0.67 -13.57
CA LEU A 80 -17.16 0.31 -12.51
C LEU A 80 -17.39 1.11 -11.22
N HIS A 81 -17.70 2.41 -11.34
CA HIS A 81 -18.01 3.26 -10.20
C HIS A 81 -19.39 2.97 -9.60
N ALA A 82 -20.38 2.60 -10.41
CA ALA A 82 -21.72 2.24 -9.95
C ALA A 82 -21.74 0.89 -9.20
N TYR A 83 -21.00 -0.11 -9.69
CA TYR A 83 -20.92 -1.44 -9.08
C TYR A 83 -19.80 -1.54 -8.04
N ALA A 84 -19.68 -0.53 -7.17
CA ALA A 84 -18.54 -0.41 -6.26
C ALA A 84 -18.38 -1.60 -5.29
N TRP A 85 -19.48 -2.28 -4.97
CA TRP A 85 -19.52 -3.38 -4.02
C TRP A 85 -19.35 -4.77 -4.66
N THR A 86 -19.42 -4.87 -5.99
CA THR A 86 -19.28 -6.15 -6.70
C THR A 86 -17.81 -6.57 -6.74
N GLU A 87 -17.46 -7.58 -5.95
CA GLU A 87 -16.09 -8.09 -5.89
C GLU A 87 -15.65 -8.65 -7.24
N GLY A 88 -14.40 -8.37 -7.63
CA GLY A 88 -13.83 -8.85 -8.89
C GLY A 88 -14.39 -8.18 -10.15
N TYR A 89 -15.31 -7.23 -10.03
CA TYR A 89 -15.85 -6.49 -11.18
C TYR A 89 -14.76 -5.64 -11.83
N ALA A 90 -14.29 -6.08 -13.00
CA ALA A 90 -13.17 -5.49 -13.71
C ALA A 90 -13.52 -5.15 -15.15
N LYS A 91 -12.95 -4.06 -15.66
CA LYS A 91 -13.14 -3.57 -17.03
C LYS A 91 -11.80 -3.37 -17.71
N LYS A 92 -11.75 -3.58 -19.03
CA LYS A 92 -10.51 -3.39 -19.79
C LYS A 92 -10.12 -1.92 -19.78
N VAL A 93 -8.84 -1.65 -19.54
CA VAL A 93 -8.23 -0.34 -19.59
C VAL A 93 -6.90 -0.42 -20.33
N ASN A 94 -6.49 0.67 -20.99
CA ASN A 94 -5.09 0.86 -21.35
C ASN A 94 -4.47 1.81 -20.32
N ALA A 95 -3.35 1.40 -19.72
CA ALA A 95 -2.64 2.13 -18.71
C ALA A 95 -1.27 2.56 -19.25
N GLU A 96 -0.93 3.82 -19.06
CA GLU A 96 0.37 4.39 -19.34
C GLU A 96 0.95 4.95 -18.03
N LEU A 97 2.20 4.63 -17.73
CA LEU A 97 3.03 5.39 -16.79
C LEU A 97 3.99 6.25 -17.63
N ILE A 98 4.09 7.53 -17.32
CA ILE A 98 4.92 8.50 -18.01
C ILE A 98 5.84 9.13 -16.98
N GLU A 99 7.13 8.83 -17.09
CA GLU A 99 8.19 9.37 -16.26
C GLU A 99 8.60 10.78 -16.71
N LYS A 100 9.34 11.49 -15.85
CA LYS A 100 9.80 12.87 -16.13
C LYS A 100 10.71 12.97 -17.35
N ASP A 101 11.51 11.92 -17.57
CA ASP A 101 12.42 11.80 -18.71
C ASP A 101 11.71 11.30 -19.98
N GLY A 102 10.39 11.05 -19.91
CA GLY A 102 9.57 10.53 -21.01
C GLY A 102 9.60 9.02 -21.16
N THR A 103 10.35 8.29 -20.30
CA THR A 103 10.28 6.83 -20.24
C THR A 103 8.99 6.37 -19.53
N GLY A 104 8.78 5.06 -19.43
CA GLY A 104 7.61 4.50 -18.77
C GLY A 104 7.15 3.18 -19.38
N PHE A 105 5.89 2.82 -19.12
CA PHE A 105 5.27 1.65 -19.72
C PHE A 105 3.90 1.99 -20.31
N GLN A 106 3.48 1.20 -21.29
CA GLN A 106 2.12 1.18 -21.79
C GLN A 106 1.61 -0.24 -21.90
N ILE A 107 0.47 -0.53 -21.27
CA ILE A 107 -0.04 -1.90 -21.16
C ILE A 107 -1.57 -1.93 -21.09
N ASN A 108 -2.20 -2.99 -21.61
CA ASN A 108 -3.61 -3.25 -21.36
C ASN A 108 -3.78 -4.08 -20.08
N ALA A 109 -4.74 -3.70 -19.24
CA ALA A 109 -5.00 -4.35 -17.96
C ALA A 109 -6.51 -4.44 -17.68
N GLY A 110 -6.85 -5.21 -16.65
CA GLY A 110 -8.16 -5.11 -16.00
C GLY A 110 -8.12 -4.06 -14.92
N LEU A 111 -8.96 -3.04 -15.03
CA LEU A 111 -9.20 -2.05 -13.98
C LEU A 111 -10.36 -2.50 -13.11
N LYS A 112 -10.14 -2.61 -11.80
CA LYS A 112 -11.21 -2.77 -10.82
C LYS A 112 -11.03 -1.80 -9.65
N LEU A 113 -12.08 -1.58 -8.87
CA LEU A 113 -11.93 -0.85 -7.61
C LEU A 113 -11.17 -1.69 -6.59
N PHE A 114 -10.35 -1.02 -5.79
CA PHE A 114 -9.58 -1.62 -4.70
C PHE A 114 -10.08 -1.10 -3.34
N GLY A 115 -9.97 -1.95 -2.31
CA GLY A 115 -10.30 -1.61 -0.93
C GLY A 115 -11.59 -2.27 -0.43
N GLY A 116 -11.93 -1.96 0.83
CA GLY A 116 -13.14 -2.41 1.50
C GLY A 116 -14.26 -1.38 1.37
N SER A 117 -14.52 -0.65 2.46
CA SER A 117 -15.49 0.45 2.57
C SER A 117 -15.15 1.63 1.64
N THR A 118 -13.86 1.91 1.43
CA THR A 118 -13.40 3.06 0.64
C THR A 118 -13.73 3.00 -0.84
N ARG A 119 -14.20 1.84 -1.35
CA ARG A 119 -14.82 1.73 -2.67
C ARG A 119 -16.06 2.62 -2.81
N GLY A 120 -16.72 2.96 -1.70
CA GLY A 120 -17.85 3.88 -1.65
C GLY A 120 -17.48 5.35 -1.78
N HIS A 121 -16.22 5.73 -1.54
CA HIS A 121 -15.78 7.14 -1.53
C HIS A 121 -15.84 7.78 -2.92
N SER A 122 -15.93 9.11 -2.98
CA SER A 122 -15.90 9.87 -4.24
C SER A 122 -14.56 9.69 -4.97
N LYS A 123 -13.46 9.77 -4.21
CA LYS A 123 -12.11 9.42 -4.65
C LYS A 123 -11.83 7.94 -4.37
N LYS A 124 -11.81 7.15 -5.45
CA LYS A 124 -11.71 5.68 -5.37
C LYS A 124 -10.28 5.20 -5.64
N SER A 125 -9.85 4.15 -4.94
CA SER A 125 -8.63 3.41 -5.26
C SER A 125 -8.90 2.38 -6.36
N TYR A 126 -7.88 2.08 -7.17
CA TYR A 126 -7.97 1.13 -8.28
C TYR A 126 -6.90 0.05 -8.20
N GLU A 127 -7.19 -1.15 -8.68
CA GLU A 127 -6.20 -2.19 -8.95
C GLU A 127 -6.09 -2.36 -10.47
N LEU A 128 -4.87 -2.27 -11.00
CA LEU A 128 -4.53 -2.71 -12.34
C LEU A 128 -4.11 -4.17 -12.26
N LYS A 129 -4.93 -5.06 -12.82
CA LYS A 129 -4.67 -6.50 -12.87
C LYS A 129 -4.19 -6.90 -14.26
N PHE A 130 -2.99 -7.45 -14.35
CA PHE A 130 -2.43 -7.96 -15.59
C PHE A 130 -2.90 -9.40 -15.79
N LYS A 131 -3.47 -9.69 -16.96
CA LYS A 131 -4.03 -11.00 -17.33
C LYS A 131 -4.08 -11.10 -18.85
N LYS A 132 -3.86 -12.32 -19.38
CA LYS A 132 -3.93 -12.59 -20.83
C LYS A 132 -5.23 -12.18 -21.51
N MET A 133 -6.36 -12.19 -20.79
CA MET A 133 -7.64 -11.74 -21.34
C MET A 133 -7.70 -10.23 -21.65
N TYR A 134 -6.81 -9.43 -21.06
CA TYR A 134 -6.72 -7.98 -21.30
C TYR A 134 -5.50 -7.61 -22.16
N GLY A 135 -4.42 -8.37 -22.09
CA GLY A 135 -3.16 -8.08 -22.76
C GLY A 135 -2.05 -9.00 -22.27
N GLU A 136 -0.97 -8.44 -21.76
CA GLU A 136 0.07 -9.23 -21.09
C GLU A 136 -0.40 -9.76 -19.73
N ALA A 137 0.19 -10.89 -19.32
CA ALA A 137 -0.18 -11.56 -18.06
C ALA A 137 0.45 -10.88 -16.84
N THR A 138 1.56 -10.21 -17.05
CA THR A 138 2.40 -9.56 -16.06
C THR A 138 2.82 -8.20 -16.61
N LEU A 139 3.17 -7.29 -15.70
CA LEU A 139 3.93 -6.09 -16.02
C LEU A 139 5.40 -6.37 -15.68
N GLU A 140 6.27 -6.28 -16.67
CA GLU A 140 7.72 -6.35 -16.51
C GLU A 140 8.28 -4.93 -16.63
N TYR A 141 8.34 -4.22 -15.49
CA TYR A 141 8.79 -2.83 -15.45
C TYR A 141 9.19 -2.45 -14.01
N GLN A 142 10.33 -1.77 -13.85
CA GLN A 142 10.82 -1.26 -12.56
C GLN A 142 9.89 -0.17 -12.02
N VAL A 143 8.78 -0.57 -11.41
CA VAL A 143 7.79 0.38 -10.88
C VAL A 143 8.34 1.14 -9.68
N PHE A 144 9.08 0.46 -8.80
CA PHE A 144 9.63 0.99 -7.55
C PHE A 144 11.15 0.85 -7.57
N ASP A 145 11.88 1.88 -7.14
CA ASP A 145 13.34 1.88 -7.25
C ASP A 145 14.01 0.84 -6.33
N ASP A 146 13.37 0.52 -5.20
CA ASP A 146 13.94 -0.32 -4.13
C ASP A 146 13.61 -1.83 -4.24
N ILE A 147 13.00 -2.29 -5.35
CA ILE A 147 12.63 -3.70 -5.56
C ILE A 147 13.44 -4.31 -6.70
N ASP A 148 14.34 -5.25 -6.42
CA ASP A 148 15.23 -5.85 -7.44
C ASP A 148 14.52 -6.60 -8.58
N SER A 149 13.32 -7.19 -8.31
CA SER A 149 12.56 -7.96 -9.30
C SER A 149 11.24 -7.27 -9.66
N ALA A 150 11.08 -6.91 -10.93
CA ALA A 150 10.03 -5.98 -11.35
C ALA A 150 8.90 -6.64 -12.15
N VAL A 151 8.50 -7.85 -11.74
CA VAL A 151 7.39 -8.58 -12.36
C VAL A 151 6.15 -8.51 -11.48
N PHE A 152 5.12 -7.81 -11.96
CA PHE A 152 3.89 -7.60 -11.21
C PHE A 152 2.70 -8.30 -11.87
N ASP A 153 1.94 -9.05 -11.09
CA ASP A 153 0.60 -9.54 -11.47
C ASP A 153 -0.47 -8.45 -11.30
N SER A 154 -0.20 -7.49 -10.41
CA SER A 154 -1.02 -6.31 -10.18
C SER A 154 -0.24 -5.21 -9.50
N ILE A 155 -0.67 -3.97 -9.76
CA ILE A 155 -0.31 -2.80 -8.96
C ILE A 155 -1.58 -2.09 -8.52
N VAL A 156 -1.50 -1.36 -7.41
CA VAL A 156 -2.63 -0.61 -6.85
C VAL A 156 -2.38 0.88 -7.01
N LEU A 157 -3.34 1.60 -7.58
CA LEU A 157 -3.42 3.06 -7.53
C LEU A 157 -4.23 3.42 -6.30
N ARG A 158 -3.55 3.60 -5.17
CA ARG A 158 -4.15 3.81 -3.86
C ARG A 158 -4.31 5.30 -3.57
N THR A 159 -5.42 5.64 -2.93
CA THR A 159 -5.65 6.97 -2.35
C THR A 159 -5.18 7.02 -0.89
N GLY A 160 -5.49 8.08 -0.14
CA GLY A 160 -5.28 8.09 1.32
C GLY A 160 -6.22 7.13 2.08
N SER A 161 -7.20 6.52 1.40
CA SER A 161 -8.23 5.66 1.99
C SER A 161 -9.01 6.35 3.12
N GLN A 162 -8.95 5.90 4.39
CA GLN A 162 -9.57 6.58 5.54
C GLN A 162 -8.76 7.77 6.08
N ASP A 163 -7.46 7.86 5.76
CA ASP A 163 -6.61 9.05 5.94
C ASP A 163 -6.69 9.97 4.71
N ASP A 164 -7.49 9.58 3.71
CA ASP A 164 -7.94 10.52 2.69
C ASP A 164 -8.98 11.45 3.30
N ILE A 165 -9.30 12.49 2.55
CA ILE A 165 -10.26 13.48 3.00
C ILE A 165 -11.65 12.98 2.64
N VAL A 166 -12.28 12.17 3.49
CA VAL A 166 -13.69 11.80 3.29
C VAL A 166 -14.46 11.94 4.59
N SER A 167 -15.27 13.00 4.62
CA SER A 167 -16.15 13.51 5.70
C SER A 167 -15.48 14.13 6.93
N GLU A 168 -15.76 15.43 7.10
CA GLU A 168 -15.67 16.35 8.26
C GLU A 168 -14.36 16.46 9.08
N ASP A 169 -13.51 15.43 9.10
CA ASP A 169 -12.16 15.46 9.64
C ASP A 169 -11.16 15.04 8.56
N GLU A 170 -10.73 16.01 7.75
CA GLU A 170 -9.81 15.76 6.64
C GLU A 170 -8.53 15.06 7.16
N GLY A 171 -8.02 14.03 6.46
CA GLY A 171 -6.77 13.33 6.84
C GLY A 171 -5.51 13.99 6.25
N THR A 172 -4.38 13.28 6.28
CA THR A 172 -3.11 13.75 5.71
C THR A 172 -2.73 13.09 4.38
N MET A 173 -3.41 11.99 4.03
CA MET A 173 -3.12 11.05 2.93
C MET A 173 -1.78 10.30 3.01
N ILE A 174 -0.93 10.60 3.98
CA ILE A 174 0.47 10.15 4.01
C ILE A 174 0.79 9.22 5.18
N ARG A 175 -0.14 8.92 6.09
CA ARG A 175 0.16 8.09 7.28
C ARG A 175 0.64 6.68 6.93
N ASP A 176 -0.04 6.03 5.98
CA ASP A 176 0.36 4.72 5.45
C ASP A 176 1.77 4.79 4.86
N ILE A 177 2.02 5.81 4.03
CA ILE A 177 3.29 6.03 3.35
C ILE A 177 4.44 6.23 4.34
N VAL A 178 4.30 7.19 5.25
CA VAL A 178 5.31 7.52 6.28
C VAL A 178 5.60 6.31 7.16
N GLY A 179 4.56 5.63 7.65
CA GLY A 179 4.71 4.49 8.53
C GLY A 179 5.40 3.31 7.83
N THR A 180 4.98 2.96 6.61
CA THR A 180 5.62 1.87 5.87
C THR A 180 7.05 2.20 5.47
N ALA A 181 7.33 3.43 5.01
CA ALA A 181 8.67 3.83 4.59
C ALA A 181 9.70 3.80 5.74
N LEU A 182 9.27 4.15 6.96
CA LEU A 182 10.13 4.05 8.15
C LEU A 182 10.41 2.58 8.51
N VAL A 183 9.40 1.73 8.44
CA VAL A 183 9.56 0.32 8.78
C VAL A 183 10.47 -0.39 7.77
N ASP A 184 10.33 -0.07 6.50
CA ASP A 184 11.19 -0.58 5.41
C ASP A 184 12.66 -0.22 5.61
N GLU A 185 12.94 1.06 5.91
CA GLU A 185 14.31 1.58 6.00
C GLU A 185 15.09 1.05 7.22
N TYR A 186 14.41 0.75 8.33
CA TYR A 186 15.06 0.49 9.63
C TYR A 186 14.86 -0.92 10.20
N THR A 187 14.01 -1.76 9.57
CA THR A 187 13.62 -3.07 10.13
C THR A 187 13.61 -4.17 9.09
N SER A 188 13.34 -5.41 9.53
CA SER A 188 13.14 -6.56 8.63
C SER A 188 11.66 -6.88 8.39
N VAL A 189 10.75 -5.97 8.77
CA VAL A 189 9.31 -6.12 8.57
C VAL A 189 8.97 -5.74 7.15
N ASP A 190 8.33 -6.66 6.44
CA ASP A 190 7.88 -6.42 5.08
C ASP A 190 6.80 -5.33 5.04
N VAL A 191 6.83 -4.50 4.01
CA VAL A 191 5.82 -3.47 3.76
C VAL A 191 5.45 -3.44 2.28
N GLN A 192 4.48 -2.61 1.91
CA GLN A 192 4.23 -2.32 0.50
C GLN A 192 5.17 -1.21 0.02
N ALA A 193 5.93 -1.45 -1.04
CA ALA A 193 6.60 -0.38 -1.75
C ALA A 193 5.59 0.62 -2.31
N TYR A 194 6.03 1.88 -2.48
CA TYR A 194 5.18 2.94 -2.98
C TYR A 194 5.93 3.93 -3.87
N ARG A 195 5.16 4.69 -4.64
CA ARG A 195 5.60 6.00 -5.17
C ARG A 195 4.40 6.90 -5.47
N PRO A 196 4.51 8.22 -5.24
CA PRO A 196 3.47 9.18 -5.58
C PRO A 196 3.39 9.41 -7.09
N VAL A 197 2.16 9.49 -7.60
CA VAL A 197 1.88 9.72 -9.03
C VAL A 197 0.65 10.63 -9.19
N VAL A 198 0.57 11.26 -10.35
CA VAL A 198 -0.66 11.92 -10.78
C VAL A 198 -1.48 10.98 -11.64
N LEU A 199 -2.76 10.82 -11.31
CA LEU A 199 -3.67 10.01 -12.10
C LEU A 199 -4.49 10.87 -13.06
N TYR A 200 -4.55 10.45 -14.32
CA TYR A 200 -5.50 10.92 -15.33
C TYR A 200 -6.45 9.79 -15.74
N LEU A 201 -7.76 10.07 -15.78
CA LEU A 201 -8.76 9.17 -16.35
C LEU A 201 -9.34 9.81 -17.61
N ASN A 202 -9.14 9.19 -18.77
CA ASN A 202 -9.60 9.67 -20.07
C ASN A 202 -9.22 11.15 -20.33
N GLY A 203 -7.98 11.52 -20.00
CA GLY A 203 -7.46 12.87 -20.17
C GLY A 203 -7.94 13.90 -19.12
N LYS A 204 -8.67 13.48 -18.09
CA LYS A 204 -9.07 14.34 -16.97
C LYS A 204 -8.17 14.11 -15.77
N TYR A 205 -7.63 15.20 -15.21
CA TYR A 205 -6.91 15.16 -13.94
C TYR A 205 -7.79 14.55 -12.85
N TRP A 206 -7.29 13.51 -12.21
CA TRP A 206 -8.00 12.74 -11.19
C TRP A 206 -7.37 12.91 -9.80
N GLY A 207 -6.19 13.53 -9.70
CA GLY A 207 -5.57 13.86 -8.43
C GLY A 207 -4.29 13.07 -8.14
N LEU A 208 -3.76 13.32 -6.95
CA LEU A 208 -2.63 12.60 -6.37
C LEU A 208 -3.06 11.20 -5.93
N TYR A 209 -2.28 10.21 -6.32
CA TYR A 209 -2.39 8.81 -5.95
C TYR A 209 -1.01 8.27 -5.56
N PHE A 210 -0.98 7.11 -4.91
CA PHE A 210 0.23 6.34 -4.70
C PHE A 210 0.11 5.05 -5.49
N ILE A 211 1.08 4.74 -6.35
CA ILE A 211 1.26 3.35 -6.77
C ILE A 211 1.71 2.60 -5.53
N ARG A 212 1.06 1.48 -5.21
CA ARG A 212 1.42 0.57 -4.12
C ARG A 212 1.57 -0.84 -4.66
N GLU A 213 2.57 -1.55 -4.18
CA GLU A 213 2.69 -2.98 -4.45
C GLU A 213 1.48 -3.72 -3.86
N LYS A 214 1.00 -4.78 -4.53
CA LYS A 214 -0.09 -5.60 -4.01
C LYS A 214 0.48 -6.60 -3.01
N ILE A 215 -0.12 -6.69 -1.82
CA ILE A 215 0.18 -7.79 -0.89
C ILE A 215 -0.49 -9.07 -1.40
N ASP A 216 0.31 -9.85 -2.12
CA ASP A 216 0.02 -11.19 -2.59
C ASP A 216 1.34 -11.99 -2.64
N GLU A 217 1.32 -13.18 -3.26
CA GLU A 217 2.53 -14.00 -3.41
C GLU A 217 3.64 -13.29 -4.20
N THR A 218 3.32 -12.35 -5.10
CA THR A 218 4.33 -11.68 -5.94
C THR A 218 5.22 -10.75 -5.11
N LEU A 219 4.66 -10.08 -4.09
CA LEU A 219 5.46 -9.29 -3.12
C LEU A 219 6.55 -10.14 -2.48
N VAL A 220 6.23 -11.36 -2.04
CA VAL A 220 7.21 -12.27 -1.44
C VAL A 220 8.28 -12.67 -2.46
N GLY A 221 7.88 -12.89 -3.72
CA GLY A 221 8.81 -13.21 -4.79
C GLY A 221 9.77 -12.05 -5.08
N ASN A 222 9.25 -10.83 -5.11
CA ASN A 222 9.98 -9.61 -5.41
C ASN A 222 10.97 -9.23 -4.31
N HIS A 223 10.52 -9.24 -3.05
CA HIS A 223 11.32 -8.83 -1.89
C HIS A 223 12.48 -9.79 -1.57
N TYR A 224 12.29 -11.09 -1.82
CA TYR A 224 13.27 -12.11 -1.45
C TYR A 224 13.96 -12.74 -2.67
N ASN A 225 13.62 -12.30 -3.89
CA ASN A 225 14.11 -12.86 -5.14
C ASN A 225 13.93 -14.41 -5.20
N VAL A 226 12.73 -14.87 -4.86
CA VAL A 226 12.35 -16.30 -4.83
C VAL A 226 11.17 -16.58 -5.74
N LYS A 227 11.06 -17.82 -6.21
CA LYS A 227 9.86 -18.26 -6.95
C LYS A 227 8.69 -18.43 -5.98
N SER A 228 7.87 -17.40 -5.89
CA SER A 228 6.67 -17.38 -5.06
C SER A 228 5.41 -17.64 -5.89
N THR A 229 4.55 -18.53 -5.43
CA THR A 229 3.28 -18.91 -6.06
C THR A 229 2.20 -19.12 -5.01
N LYS A 230 0.95 -19.18 -5.46
CA LYS A 230 -0.18 -19.47 -4.55
C LYS A 230 -0.10 -20.81 -3.83
N SER A 231 0.64 -21.77 -4.39
CA SER A 231 0.77 -23.13 -3.85
C SER A 231 1.93 -23.30 -2.89
N ASN A 232 2.93 -22.40 -2.91
CA ASN A 232 4.10 -22.49 -2.04
C ASN A 232 4.20 -21.34 -1.01
N THR A 233 3.27 -20.38 -1.06
CA THR A 233 3.24 -19.24 -0.16
C THR A 233 1.94 -19.22 0.62
N ASP A 234 2.05 -19.47 1.92
CA ASP A 234 0.96 -19.26 2.86
C ASP A 234 0.91 -17.77 3.18
N LEU A 235 -0.17 -17.09 2.83
CA LEU A 235 -0.39 -15.67 3.14
C LEU A 235 -1.73 -15.52 3.87
N LEU A 236 -1.66 -15.02 5.09
CA LEU A 236 -2.77 -15.00 6.02
C LEU A 236 -3.04 -13.58 6.51
N ARG A 237 -4.31 -13.33 6.83
CA ARG A 237 -4.74 -12.16 7.60
C ARG A 237 -4.88 -12.53 9.07
N ILE A 238 -4.78 -11.56 9.97
CA ILE A 238 -4.87 -11.78 11.42
C ILE A 238 -6.16 -12.47 11.89
N ASP A 239 -7.24 -12.33 11.14
CA ASP A 239 -8.50 -13.04 11.36
C ASP A 239 -8.53 -14.46 10.78
N SER A 240 -7.36 -15.01 10.44
CA SER A 240 -7.16 -16.33 9.82
C SER A 240 -7.70 -16.47 8.40
N GLN A 241 -8.08 -15.36 7.73
CA GLN A 241 -8.45 -15.43 6.33
C GLN A 241 -7.23 -15.81 5.48
N VAL A 242 -7.37 -16.88 4.71
CA VAL A 242 -6.36 -17.35 3.75
C VAL A 242 -6.44 -16.49 2.48
N LYS A 243 -5.37 -15.79 2.15
CA LYS A 243 -5.22 -15.06 0.88
C LYS A 243 -4.51 -15.91 -0.17
N SER A 244 -3.60 -16.77 0.28
CA SER A 244 -2.88 -17.76 -0.53
C SER A 244 -2.42 -18.92 0.36
N GLY A 245 -2.17 -20.09 -0.23
CA GLY A 245 -1.64 -21.26 0.46
C GLY A 245 -2.61 -21.87 1.47
N SER A 246 -2.12 -22.16 2.67
CA SER A 246 -2.81 -22.92 3.71
C SER A 246 -2.61 -22.34 5.11
N LEU A 247 -3.65 -22.46 5.94
CA LEU A 247 -3.59 -22.13 7.37
C LEU A 247 -2.95 -23.25 8.21
N SER A 248 -2.74 -24.44 7.63
CA SER A 248 -2.37 -25.67 8.38
C SER A 248 -1.10 -25.50 9.22
N LYS A 249 -0.05 -24.92 8.63
CA LYS A 249 1.23 -24.70 9.32
C LYS A 249 1.10 -23.74 10.51
N TYR A 250 0.36 -22.64 10.33
CA TYR A 250 0.10 -21.69 11.40
C TYR A 250 -0.71 -22.34 12.54
N ASN A 251 -1.76 -23.11 12.20
CA ASN A 251 -2.57 -23.81 13.19
C ASN A 251 -1.77 -24.84 14.00
N LYS A 252 -0.81 -25.55 13.38
CA LYS A 252 0.09 -26.45 14.10
C LYS A 252 0.96 -25.70 15.11
N MET A 253 1.50 -24.54 14.73
CA MET A 253 2.27 -23.68 15.64
C MET A 253 1.40 -23.20 16.81
N ILE A 254 0.21 -22.68 16.54
CA ILE A 254 -0.72 -22.21 17.57
C ILE A 254 -1.18 -23.36 18.49
N SER A 255 -1.46 -24.54 17.94
CA SER A 255 -1.81 -25.74 18.72
C SER A 255 -0.66 -26.19 19.62
N PHE A 256 0.59 -26.14 19.14
CA PHE A 256 1.76 -26.40 19.98
C PHE A 256 1.81 -25.44 21.17
N ILE A 257 1.64 -24.13 20.95
CA ILE A 257 1.65 -23.10 22.01
C ILE A 257 0.50 -23.34 23.00
N ASN A 258 -0.68 -23.76 22.54
CA ASN A 258 -1.82 -24.06 23.41
C ASN A 258 -1.56 -25.21 24.37
N ASN A 259 -0.78 -26.21 23.94
CA ASN A 259 -0.48 -27.41 24.72
C ASN A 259 0.87 -27.34 25.46
N ASN A 260 1.69 -26.31 25.20
CA ASN A 260 3.04 -26.21 25.73
C ASN A 260 3.34 -24.77 26.16
N SER A 261 3.55 -24.55 27.47
CA SER A 261 3.87 -23.21 27.97
C SER A 261 5.18 -22.68 27.38
N LEU A 262 5.15 -21.46 26.84
CA LEU A 262 6.34 -20.76 26.34
C LEU A 262 7.19 -20.15 27.45
N SER A 263 6.74 -20.15 28.72
CA SER A 263 7.64 -19.82 29.84
C SER A 263 8.82 -20.81 29.94
N ASN A 264 8.71 -22.00 29.32
CA ASN A 264 9.80 -22.95 29.16
C ASN A 264 10.62 -22.64 27.90
N ASN A 265 11.92 -22.42 28.06
CA ASN A 265 12.83 -22.07 26.96
C ASN A 265 12.94 -23.13 25.86
N SER A 266 12.77 -24.43 26.18
CA SER A 266 12.77 -25.49 25.15
C SER A 266 11.58 -25.36 24.21
N ASN A 267 10.39 -25.04 24.76
CA ASN A 267 9.20 -24.78 23.95
C ASN A 267 9.33 -23.49 23.14
N TYR A 268 9.88 -22.44 23.74
CA TYR A 268 10.17 -21.19 23.04
C TYR A 268 11.16 -21.38 21.88
N ASN A 269 12.22 -22.17 22.06
CA ASN A 269 13.19 -22.47 21.01
C ASN A 269 12.52 -23.13 19.78
N LYS A 270 11.57 -24.06 19.98
CA LYS A 270 10.77 -24.65 18.89
C LYS A 270 9.89 -23.63 18.16
N ILE A 271 9.48 -22.56 18.82
CA ILE A 271 8.76 -21.45 18.18
C ILE A 271 9.71 -20.56 17.38
N LYS A 272 10.92 -20.28 17.88
CA LYS A 272 11.95 -19.50 17.15
C LYS A 272 12.35 -20.13 15.81
N GLU A 273 12.19 -21.43 15.67
CA GLU A 273 12.40 -22.16 14.41
C GLU A 273 11.29 -21.92 13.38
N GLN A 274 10.09 -21.54 13.82
CA GLN A 274 8.90 -21.40 12.98
C GLN A 274 8.55 -19.94 12.64
N ILE A 275 9.06 -18.97 13.39
CA ILE A 275 8.74 -17.55 13.23
C ILE A 275 9.98 -16.68 13.36
N ASN A 276 10.04 -15.62 12.56
CA ASN A 276 11.08 -14.62 12.70
C ASN A 276 10.73 -13.70 13.88
N ILE A 277 11.38 -13.92 15.03
CA ILE A 277 11.08 -13.21 16.29
C ILE A 277 11.39 -11.72 16.19
N GLU A 278 12.50 -11.35 15.54
CA GLU A 278 12.89 -9.95 15.42
C GLU A 278 11.88 -9.17 14.57
N ASN A 279 11.53 -9.71 13.40
CA ASN A 279 10.45 -9.20 12.55
C ASN A 279 9.12 -9.10 13.31
N LEU A 280 8.73 -10.13 14.07
CA LEU A 280 7.49 -10.06 14.88
C LEU A 280 7.56 -8.96 15.96
N CYS A 281 8.70 -8.80 16.64
CA CYS A 281 8.87 -7.74 17.63
C CYS A 281 8.72 -6.37 16.98
N ASP A 282 9.43 -6.12 15.89
CA ASP A 282 9.40 -4.85 15.15
C ASP A 282 8.00 -4.55 14.61
N PHE A 283 7.30 -5.56 14.09
CA PHE A 283 5.91 -5.42 13.64
C PHE A 283 5.01 -4.95 14.79
N TRP A 284 5.04 -5.63 15.94
CA TRP A 284 4.21 -5.23 17.06
C TRP A 284 4.64 -3.91 17.70
N ILE A 285 5.92 -3.55 17.63
CA ILE A 285 6.40 -2.23 18.06
C ILE A 285 5.85 -1.15 17.12
N ALA A 286 5.88 -1.37 15.80
CA ALA A 286 5.31 -0.46 14.80
C ALA A 286 3.80 -0.28 15.02
N GLU A 287 3.03 -1.37 15.14
CA GLU A 287 1.60 -1.32 15.45
C GLU A 287 1.30 -0.60 16.77
N THR A 288 2.14 -0.84 17.79
CA THR A 288 2.02 -0.16 19.08
C THR A 288 2.32 1.32 18.93
N TRP A 289 3.39 1.68 18.24
CA TRP A 289 3.81 3.07 18.10
C TRP A 289 2.82 3.89 17.28
N THR A 290 2.29 3.35 16.18
CA THR A 290 1.27 4.00 15.34
C THR A 290 -0.13 3.94 15.94
N ALA A 291 -0.35 3.11 16.97
CA ALA A 291 -1.65 2.92 17.61
C ALA A 291 -2.76 2.56 16.62
N ASN A 292 -2.45 1.70 15.65
CA ASN A 292 -3.32 1.34 14.53
C ASN A 292 -4.70 0.85 14.99
N ASN A 293 -5.76 1.53 14.57
CA ASN A 293 -7.12 1.16 14.98
C ASN A 293 -7.74 0.09 14.07
N ASP A 294 -7.14 -0.22 12.92
CA ASP A 294 -7.67 -1.17 11.94
C ASP A 294 -6.77 -2.41 11.74
N ILE A 295 -6.37 -3.01 12.86
CA ILE A 295 -5.44 -4.15 12.91
C ILE A 295 -5.89 -5.39 12.12
N VAL A 296 -7.19 -5.48 11.74
CA VAL A 296 -7.69 -6.59 10.92
C VAL A 296 -6.88 -6.75 9.64
N ASN A 297 -6.32 -5.66 9.11
CA ASN A 297 -5.56 -5.70 7.87
C ASN A 297 -4.14 -6.20 8.05
N ALA A 298 -3.63 -6.47 9.25
CA ALA A 298 -2.34 -7.12 9.42
C ALA A 298 -2.23 -8.43 8.60
N ARG A 299 -1.09 -8.62 7.92
CA ARG A 299 -0.78 -9.82 7.14
C ARG A 299 0.49 -10.47 7.64
N TYR A 300 0.61 -11.76 7.37
CA TYR A 300 1.84 -12.50 7.59
C TYR A 300 1.92 -13.64 6.59
N PHE A 301 3.14 -14.00 6.21
CA PHE A 301 3.38 -15.04 5.23
C PHE A 301 4.45 -16.04 5.71
N SER A 302 4.44 -17.21 5.09
CA SER A 302 5.49 -18.21 5.17
C SER A 302 5.72 -18.79 3.78
N ASN A 303 6.97 -18.76 3.32
CA ASN A 303 7.40 -19.37 2.07
C ASN A 303 8.65 -20.23 2.35
N PRO A 304 8.72 -21.50 1.89
CA PRO A 304 9.83 -22.41 2.21
C PRO A 304 11.20 -21.91 1.75
N TYR A 305 11.25 -21.01 0.77
CA TYR A 305 12.48 -20.42 0.24
C TYR A 305 12.90 -19.14 0.99
N VAL A 306 12.09 -18.65 1.94
CA VAL A 306 12.38 -17.46 2.75
C VAL A 306 12.64 -17.89 4.18
N ASN A 307 13.85 -17.65 4.68
CA ASN A 307 14.29 -17.95 6.05
C ASN A 307 13.84 -19.34 6.55
N ASN A 308 13.97 -20.36 5.68
CA ASN A 308 13.58 -21.75 5.93
C ASN A 308 12.09 -21.92 6.27
N GLY A 309 11.22 -21.08 5.68
CA GLY A 309 9.78 -21.11 5.94
C GLY A 309 9.39 -20.49 7.27
N LYS A 310 10.16 -19.58 7.85
CA LYS A 310 9.66 -18.86 9.03
C LYS A 310 8.47 -17.97 8.66
N TRP A 311 7.60 -17.72 9.63
CA TRP A 311 6.56 -16.70 9.52
C TRP A 311 7.16 -15.30 9.62
N HIS A 312 6.78 -14.43 8.68
CA HIS A 312 7.13 -13.02 8.59
C HIS A 312 5.86 -12.18 8.57
N PHE A 313 5.86 -11.04 9.26
CA PHE A 313 4.75 -10.10 9.32
C PHE A 313 4.94 -8.99 8.29
N ILE A 314 3.81 -8.50 7.77
CA ILE A 314 3.73 -7.40 6.82
C ILE A 314 2.98 -6.25 7.47
N PHE A 315 3.59 -5.06 7.51
CA PHE A 315 3.06 -3.85 8.11
C PHE A 315 2.53 -2.90 7.03
N TYR A 316 1.22 -2.60 7.07
CA TYR A 316 0.56 -1.70 6.13
C TYR A 316 -0.85 -1.33 6.63
N ASP A 317 -1.54 -0.46 5.90
CA ASP A 317 -2.93 -0.06 6.14
C ASP A 317 -3.08 0.85 7.37
N LEU A 318 -2.33 1.95 7.38
CA LEU A 318 -2.26 2.89 8.51
C LEU A 318 -3.15 4.11 8.32
N ASP A 319 -4.18 3.98 7.50
CA ASP A 319 -5.13 5.04 7.21
C ASP A 319 -6.05 5.36 8.42
N TYR A 320 -6.16 4.42 9.37
CA TYR A 320 -6.76 4.66 10.68
C TYR A 320 -5.77 4.52 11.86
N ALA A 321 -4.58 5.11 11.72
CA ALA A 321 -3.53 5.15 12.74
C ALA A 321 -3.07 6.58 13.07
N PHE A 322 -2.21 6.76 14.07
CA PHE A 322 -1.61 8.05 14.47
C PHE A 322 -2.62 9.11 14.99
N TYR A 323 -3.76 8.68 15.52
CA TYR A 323 -4.78 9.56 16.13
C TYR A 323 -4.69 9.57 17.66
N ASN A 324 -4.51 8.40 18.28
CA ASN A 324 -4.63 8.23 19.73
C ASN A 324 -3.26 8.19 20.42
N VAL A 325 -2.69 9.37 20.68
CA VAL A 325 -1.30 9.54 21.15
C VAL A 325 -0.98 8.86 22.48
N ASP A 326 -1.98 8.67 23.34
CA ASP A 326 -1.86 8.08 24.67
C ASP A 326 -2.45 6.65 24.75
N ARG A 327 -2.88 6.07 23.62
CA ARG A 327 -3.44 4.71 23.63
C ARG A 327 -2.39 3.69 24.10
N ASN A 328 -2.72 2.96 25.16
CA ASN A 328 -1.89 1.85 25.65
C ASN A 328 -2.10 0.61 24.77
N TYR A 329 -1.29 0.51 23.72
CA TYR A 329 -1.42 -0.55 22.74
C TYR A 329 -0.84 -1.89 23.23
N TYR A 330 0.06 -1.90 24.23
CA TYR A 330 0.54 -3.15 24.85
C TYR A 330 -0.60 -3.90 25.52
N ALA A 331 -1.46 -3.19 26.26
CA ALA A 331 -2.65 -3.76 26.86
C ALA A 331 -3.65 -4.23 25.79
N PHE A 332 -3.81 -3.45 24.72
CA PHE A 332 -4.68 -3.79 23.59
C PHE A 332 -4.23 -5.08 22.88
N SER A 333 -2.96 -5.17 22.44
CA SER A 333 -2.43 -6.29 21.66
C SER A 333 -2.17 -7.56 22.48
N THR A 334 -2.32 -7.49 23.81
CA THR A 334 -2.20 -8.65 24.72
C THR A 334 -3.43 -8.87 25.60
N SER A 335 -4.55 -8.20 25.30
CA SER A 335 -5.84 -8.39 25.97
C SER A 335 -6.34 -9.84 25.86
N THR A 336 -6.80 -10.43 26.97
CA THR A 336 -7.39 -11.77 26.97
C THR A 336 -8.73 -11.84 26.26
N SER A 337 -9.44 -10.71 26.13
CA SER A 337 -10.72 -10.61 25.41
C SER A 337 -10.54 -10.45 23.89
N GLY A 338 -9.30 -10.39 23.41
CA GLY A 338 -8.98 -10.07 22.02
C GLY A 338 -8.90 -8.57 21.75
N MET A 339 -8.58 -8.23 20.50
CA MET A 339 -8.46 -6.85 19.99
C MET A 339 -9.73 -6.43 19.25
N THR A 340 -10.04 -5.14 19.36
CA THR A 340 -11.24 -4.49 18.77
C THR A 340 -12.55 -5.10 19.28
N PHE A 341 -13.68 -4.57 18.82
CA PHE A 341 -15.00 -5.16 19.07
C PHE A 341 -15.12 -6.59 18.51
N ASN A 342 -14.36 -6.93 17.45
CA ASN A 342 -14.42 -8.23 16.78
C ASN A 342 -13.61 -9.33 17.49
N GLY A 343 -12.89 -9.02 18.57
CA GLY A 343 -12.17 -10.01 19.37
C GLY A 343 -11.00 -10.70 18.64
N TYR A 344 -10.29 -9.99 17.75
CA TYR A 344 -9.15 -10.56 17.03
C TYR A 344 -8.10 -11.10 18.00
N SER A 345 -7.55 -12.27 17.69
CA SER A 345 -6.74 -13.04 18.64
C SER A 345 -5.43 -12.33 19.01
N THR A 346 -5.18 -12.23 20.31
CA THR A 346 -3.90 -11.80 20.91
C THR A 346 -3.02 -12.99 21.32
N PHE A 347 -3.47 -14.21 21.01
CA PHE A 347 -2.97 -15.44 21.64
C PHE A 347 -1.47 -15.65 21.43
N LEU A 348 -0.96 -15.41 20.21
CA LEU A 348 0.45 -15.59 19.89
C LEU A 348 1.33 -14.65 20.73
N LEU A 349 1.09 -13.33 20.64
CA LEU A 349 1.89 -12.34 21.36
C LEU A 349 1.78 -12.51 22.88
N ARG A 350 0.56 -12.74 23.40
CA ARG A 350 0.33 -12.94 24.84
C ARG A 350 1.08 -14.15 25.40
N ASN A 351 1.20 -15.24 24.63
CA ASN A 351 1.97 -16.40 25.07
C ASN A 351 3.48 -16.19 24.92
N LEU A 352 3.95 -15.51 23.87
CA LEU A 352 5.35 -15.13 23.72
C LEU A 352 5.82 -14.24 24.88
N MET A 353 5.00 -13.28 25.31
CA MET A 353 5.27 -12.39 26.45
C MET A 353 5.42 -13.09 27.81
N LYS A 354 5.11 -14.40 27.91
CA LYS A 354 5.38 -15.22 29.11
C LYS A 354 6.83 -15.69 29.21
N ASN A 355 7.57 -15.66 28.10
CA ASN A 355 8.97 -16.08 28.07
C ASN A 355 9.90 -14.89 28.40
N SER A 356 10.84 -15.08 29.33
CA SER A 356 11.76 -14.02 29.75
C SER A 356 12.76 -13.61 28.65
N GLU A 357 13.23 -14.56 27.83
CA GLU A 357 14.10 -14.29 26.68
C GLU A 357 13.36 -13.46 25.63
N PHE A 358 12.12 -13.83 25.29
CA PHE A 358 11.30 -13.04 24.36
C PHE A 358 11.06 -11.61 24.88
N ARG A 359 10.71 -11.44 26.17
CA ARG A 359 10.52 -10.11 26.77
C ARG A 359 11.78 -9.26 26.66
N LYS A 360 12.96 -9.86 26.91
CA LYS A 360 14.24 -9.19 26.74
C LYS A 360 14.45 -8.76 25.29
N THR A 361 14.27 -9.66 24.33
CA THR A 361 14.37 -9.34 22.89
C THR A 361 13.42 -8.22 22.50
N TYR A 362 12.17 -8.27 22.97
CA TYR A 362 11.17 -7.24 22.69
C TYR A 362 11.60 -5.87 23.26
N LEU A 363 12.12 -5.81 24.50
CA LEU A 363 12.62 -4.57 25.10
C LEU A 363 13.88 -4.04 24.40
N ASP A 364 14.79 -4.92 24.00
CA ASP A 364 15.99 -4.58 23.23
C ASP A 364 15.57 -3.97 21.86
N ARG A 365 14.63 -4.60 21.15
CA ARG A 365 14.08 -4.08 19.89
C ARG A 365 13.26 -2.79 20.09
N LEU A 366 12.47 -2.68 21.15
CA LEU A 366 11.71 -1.47 21.46
C LEU A 366 12.66 -0.28 21.70
N SER A 367 13.71 -0.48 22.47
CA SER A 367 14.76 0.52 22.68
C SER A 367 15.39 0.95 21.35
N TYR A 368 15.82 -0.01 20.51
CA TYR A 368 16.37 0.30 19.19
C TYR A 368 15.40 1.12 18.34
N ASN A 369 14.15 0.67 18.24
CA ASN A 369 13.13 1.31 17.42
C ASN A 369 12.82 2.73 17.89
N LEU A 370 12.69 2.99 19.20
CA LEU A 370 12.44 4.35 19.71
C LEU A 370 13.62 5.30 19.52
N LYS A 371 14.86 4.78 19.47
CA LYS A 371 16.08 5.56 19.23
C LYS A 371 16.37 5.80 17.73
N ASN A 372 15.85 4.92 16.87
CA ASN A 372 16.11 4.95 15.43
C ASN A 372 14.81 5.19 14.67
N THR A 373 14.14 4.11 14.22
CA THR A 373 12.92 4.10 13.39
C THR A 373 11.87 5.13 13.79
N TRP A 374 11.56 5.17 15.09
CA TRP A 374 10.49 5.97 15.69
C TRP A 374 11.01 7.10 16.59
N SER A 375 12.27 7.51 16.43
CA SER A 375 12.75 8.73 17.07
C SER A 375 11.98 9.94 16.52
N THR A 376 11.69 10.94 17.37
CA THR A 376 10.91 12.10 16.96
C THR A 376 11.53 12.79 15.74
N LYS A 377 12.86 12.96 15.72
CA LYS A 377 13.56 13.56 14.58
C LYS A 377 13.39 12.77 13.28
N VAL A 378 13.62 11.45 13.30
CA VAL A 378 13.53 10.61 12.09
C VAL A 378 12.12 10.63 11.50
N VAL A 379 11.10 10.48 12.35
CA VAL A 379 9.71 10.47 11.88
C VAL A 379 9.29 11.84 11.34
N LEU A 380 9.65 12.95 12.01
CA LEU A 380 9.36 14.29 11.51
C LEU A 380 10.04 14.57 10.16
N ASN A 381 11.30 14.16 10.01
CA ASN A 381 12.01 14.28 8.75
C ASN A 381 11.35 13.44 7.64
N LYS A 382 10.90 12.21 7.93
CA LYS A 382 10.20 11.40 6.93
C LYS A 382 8.88 12.04 6.50
N ILE A 383 8.12 12.62 7.42
CA ILE A 383 6.89 13.38 7.08
C ILE A 383 7.23 14.51 6.11
N ASP A 384 8.29 15.29 6.40
CA ASP A 384 8.69 16.41 5.56
C ASP A 384 9.17 15.95 4.17
N ASN A 385 9.97 14.88 4.11
CA ASN A 385 10.45 14.31 2.85
C ASN A 385 9.30 13.81 1.96
N VAL A 386 8.31 13.10 2.53
CA VAL A 386 7.14 12.62 1.76
C VAL A 386 6.31 13.80 1.23
N ILE A 387 6.15 14.87 2.02
CA ILE A 387 5.45 16.08 1.57
C ILE A 387 6.22 16.79 0.46
N GLU A 388 7.55 16.87 0.59
CA GLU A 388 8.43 17.46 -0.43
C GLU A 388 8.37 16.66 -1.73
N GLU A 389 8.42 15.33 -1.65
CA GLU A 389 8.31 14.42 -2.80
C GLU A 389 7.01 14.65 -3.57
N ILE A 390 5.88 14.73 -2.87
CA ILE A 390 4.57 15.04 -3.46
C ILE A 390 4.57 16.43 -4.12
N GLY A 391 5.16 17.41 -3.44
CA GLY A 391 5.21 18.80 -3.89
C GLY A 391 3.94 19.59 -3.55
N THR A 392 4.14 20.83 -3.08
CA THR A 392 3.05 21.70 -2.60
C THR A 392 2.01 22.02 -3.68
N ASN A 393 2.45 22.24 -4.92
CA ASN A 393 1.55 22.59 -6.02
C ASN A 393 0.63 21.41 -6.38
N GLU A 394 1.18 20.20 -6.37
CA GLU A 394 0.40 18.99 -6.69
C GLU A 394 -0.60 18.67 -5.58
N MET A 395 -0.19 18.81 -4.31
CA MET A 395 -1.12 18.69 -3.19
C MET A 395 -2.27 19.70 -3.29
N LYS A 396 -1.99 20.98 -3.59
CA LYS A 396 -3.03 22.00 -3.80
C LYS A 396 -4.01 21.63 -4.92
N ARG A 397 -3.52 21.17 -6.07
CA ARG A 397 -4.37 20.71 -7.19
C ARG A 397 -5.22 19.51 -6.80
N ASN A 398 -4.65 18.57 -6.04
CA ASN A 398 -5.40 17.43 -5.51
C ASN A 398 -6.53 17.89 -4.58
N MET A 399 -6.27 18.82 -3.66
CA MET A 399 -7.30 19.39 -2.79
C MET A 399 -8.42 20.05 -3.59
N GLU A 400 -8.07 20.90 -4.56
CA GLU A 400 -9.05 21.60 -5.41
C GLU A 400 -9.91 20.62 -6.21
N ARG A 401 -9.31 19.60 -6.82
CA ARG A 401 -10.02 18.60 -7.64
C ARG A 401 -11.11 17.87 -6.87
N TRP A 402 -10.90 17.65 -5.58
CA TRP A 402 -11.79 16.90 -4.72
C TRP A 402 -12.58 17.78 -3.74
N ASN A 403 -12.48 19.11 -3.90
CA ASN A 403 -13.17 20.12 -3.09
C ASN A 403 -12.81 20.02 -1.59
N PHE A 404 -11.52 19.88 -1.31
CA PHE A 404 -10.94 19.84 0.04
C PHE A 404 -10.14 21.09 0.36
N SER A 405 -9.92 21.35 1.65
CA SER A 405 -9.20 22.54 2.10
C SER A 405 -7.70 22.29 2.29
N TYR A 406 -6.88 22.98 1.50
CA TYR A 406 -5.42 22.91 1.67
C TYR A 406 -4.96 23.39 3.05
N SER A 407 -5.60 24.42 3.62
CA SER A 407 -5.22 24.91 4.96
C SER A 407 -5.56 23.91 6.06
N LYS A 408 -6.70 23.21 5.94
CA LYS A 408 -7.09 22.17 6.89
C LYS A 408 -6.18 20.94 6.76
N TRP A 409 -5.80 20.53 5.53
CA TRP A 409 -4.72 19.55 5.34
C TRP A 409 -3.43 19.94 6.07
N GLN A 410 -2.99 21.20 5.99
CA GLN A 410 -1.82 21.68 6.74
C GLN A 410 -2.02 21.56 8.26
N ASP A 411 -3.21 21.81 8.77
CA ASP A 411 -3.52 21.63 10.20
C ASP A 411 -3.48 20.16 10.61
N ASN A 412 -3.93 19.24 9.77
CA ASN A 412 -3.84 17.80 10.03
C ASN A 412 -2.39 17.31 10.00
N VAL A 413 -1.55 17.85 9.11
CA VAL A 413 -0.10 17.60 9.14
C VAL A 413 0.50 18.10 10.45
N LYS A 414 0.09 19.27 10.96
CA LYS A 414 0.53 19.75 12.30
C LYS A 414 0.08 18.80 13.41
N GLN A 415 -1.14 18.27 13.35
CA GLN A 415 -1.64 17.28 14.32
C GLN A 415 -0.85 15.97 14.27
N LEU A 416 -0.55 15.46 13.08
CA LEU A 416 0.34 14.29 12.90
C LEU A 416 1.72 14.57 13.51
N LYS A 417 2.34 15.71 13.22
CA LYS A 417 3.62 16.09 13.84
C LYS A 417 3.52 16.23 15.36
N ASN A 418 2.38 16.69 15.90
CA ASN A 418 2.15 16.76 17.34
C ASN A 418 2.01 15.37 17.97
N TYR A 419 1.36 14.41 17.30
CA TYR A 419 1.35 13.02 17.71
C TYR A 419 2.78 12.48 17.87
N VAL A 420 3.62 12.68 16.85
CA VAL A 420 5.02 12.20 16.82
C VAL A 420 5.83 12.74 18.00
N LYS A 421 5.73 14.04 18.29
CA LYS A 421 6.46 14.71 19.38
C LYS A 421 6.09 14.20 20.78
N ASN A 422 4.92 13.59 20.93
CA ASN A 422 4.42 13.16 22.24
C ASN A 422 4.40 11.64 22.40
N ARG A 423 4.42 10.86 21.30
CA ARG A 423 4.16 9.42 21.34
C ARG A 423 5.20 8.63 22.15
N ASN A 424 6.49 8.96 22.04
CA ASN A 424 7.57 8.24 22.73
C ASN A 424 7.44 8.27 24.25
N LYS A 425 7.03 9.41 24.82
CA LYS A 425 6.72 9.53 26.25
C LYS A 425 5.69 8.51 26.70
N TYR A 426 4.62 8.32 25.94
CA TYR A 426 3.58 7.34 26.24
C TYR A 426 4.07 5.91 26.02
N MET A 427 4.85 5.65 24.97
CA MET A 427 5.46 4.34 24.73
C MET A 427 6.30 3.89 25.93
N ILE A 428 7.19 4.75 26.43
CA ILE A 428 8.06 4.46 27.58
C ILE A 428 7.23 4.29 28.86
N SER A 429 6.26 5.17 29.11
CA SER A 429 5.40 5.09 30.30
C SER A 429 4.61 3.77 30.33
N HIS A 430 3.99 3.39 29.21
CA HIS A 430 3.25 2.14 29.11
C HIS A 430 4.18 0.92 29.17
N ALA A 431 5.36 0.96 28.55
CA ALA A 431 6.34 -0.11 28.65
C ALA A 431 6.82 -0.31 30.09
N LYS A 432 7.10 0.78 30.82
CA LYS A 432 7.44 0.72 32.26
C LYS A 432 6.37 -0.02 33.04
N SER A 433 5.10 0.36 32.87
CA SER A 433 3.98 -0.26 33.58
C SER A 433 3.75 -1.72 33.14
N TYR A 434 3.79 -2.00 31.85
CA TYR A 434 3.47 -3.31 31.29
C TYR A 434 4.55 -4.36 31.60
N PHE A 435 5.81 -3.98 31.48
CA PHE A 435 6.94 -4.87 31.75
C PHE A 435 7.38 -4.88 33.22
N ASN A 436 6.80 -4.01 34.06
CA ASN A 436 7.18 -3.76 35.45
C ASN A 436 8.66 -3.38 35.59
N LEU A 437 9.11 -2.42 34.77
CA LEU A 437 10.51 -2.00 34.73
C LEU A 437 10.85 -1.10 35.94
N SER A 438 11.97 -1.39 36.57
CA SER A 438 12.60 -0.50 37.54
C SER A 438 13.10 0.79 36.88
N SER A 439 13.35 1.84 37.69
CA SER A 439 13.90 3.09 37.17
C SER A 439 15.26 2.92 36.49
N SER A 440 16.09 1.98 36.96
CA SER A 440 17.37 1.66 36.33
C SER A 440 17.21 0.96 34.98
N GLU A 441 16.23 0.06 34.84
CA GLU A 441 15.90 -0.56 33.55
C GLU A 441 15.32 0.44 32.56
N VAL A 442 14.42 1.33 33.00
CA VAL A 442 13.91 2.42 32.17
C VAL A 442 15.07 3.29 31.66
N LYS A 443 16.02 3.66 32.53
CA LYS A 443 17.20 4.42 32.14
C LYS A 443 18.09 3.62 31.17
N LYS A 444 18.33 2.33 31.42
CA LYS A 444 19.13 1.45 30.56
C LYS A 444 18.54 1.36 29.14
N TYR A 445 17.23 1.16 29.03
CA TYR A 445 16.57 0.97 27.76
C TYR A 445 16.31 2.30 27.04
N PHE A 446 15.83 3.31 27.75
CA PHE A 446 15.22 4.50 27.14
C PHE A 446 15.88 5.82 27.53
N GLY A 447 17.02 5.80 28.25
CA GLY A 447 17.67 7.02 28.75
C GLY A 447 18.10 8.03 27.68
N ASP A 448 18.27 7.57 26.43
CA ASP A 448 18.68 8.39 25.28
C ASP A 448 17.56 8.53 24.23
N VAL A 449 16.32 8.16 24.55
CA VAL A 449 15.18 8.34 23.64
C VAL A 449 14.73 9.80 23.73
N GLU A 450 14.65 10.45 22.56
CA GLU A 450 14.12 11.82 22.39
C GLU A 450 12.61 11.92 22.67
#